data_AF-A0A6P3FJN6-F1
#
_entry.id   AF-A0A6P3FJN6-F1
#
_cell.length_a   1.000
_cell.length_b   1.000
_cell.length_c   1.000
_cell.angle_alpha   90.00
_cell.angle_beta   90.00
_cell.angle_gamma   90.00
#
_symmetry.space_group_name_H-M   'P 1'
#
loop_
_entity.id
_entity.type
_entity.pdbx_description
1 polymer ?
#
loop_
_entity_poly.entity_id
_entity_poly.type
_entity_poly.pdbx_seq_one_letter_code
_entity_poly.pdbx_strand_id
1 'polypeptide(L)'
;MATTKRVLYVGGLAEEVDDKVLHAAFIPFGDITDIQIPLDYETEKHRGFAFVEFELAEDAAAAIDNMNESELFGRTIRVNLAKPMRIKEGSSRPVWSDDDWLKKFSGKTLEENKEEEGAETPKVETQEGEPPAKKTRSNPQVYMDIKIGNKPAGRIQMLLRSDVVPMTAENFRCLCTHEKGYGFKGSSFHRIIPQFMCQAGDFTNHNGTGGKSIYGKKFDDENFILKHTGPGLLSMANSGPNTNGSQFFLTCDKTDWLDGKHVVFGEVTEGLDVLRQIEAQGSKDGKPKQKVIIADCGEYM
;
A
#
# COMPACT_ATOMS: atom_id res chain seq x y z
N MET A 1 -16.04 32.67 2.04
CA MET A 1 -15.29 32.71 3.31
C MET A 1 -14.00 31.93 3.11
N ALA A 2 -12.87 32.51 3.50
CA ALA A 2 -11.54 31.97 3.22
C ALA A 2 -11.41 30.55 3.77
N THR A 3 -10.98 29.60 2.95
CA THR A 3 -10.53 28.28 3.41
C THR A 3 -9.35 28.51 4.33
N THR A 4 -9.58 28.47 5.64
CA THR A 4 -8.57 28.59 6.68
C THR A 4 -7.59 27.43 6.54
N LYS A 5 -6.39 27.72 6.05
CA LYS A 5 -5.32 26.74 5.82
C LYS A 5 -4.64 26.45 7.16
N ARG A 6 -4.62 25.19 7.58
CA ARG A 6 -4.15 24.75 8.91
C ARG A 6 -2.85 23.94 8.89
N VAL A 7 -2.41 23.55 7.70
CA VAL A 7 -1.22 22.72 7.51
C VAL A 7 -0.06 23.59 7.04
N LEU A 8 1.05 23.49 7.76
CA LEU A 8 2.31 24.14 7.44
C LEU A 8 3.29 23.13 6.82
N TYR A 9 4.01 23.59 5.81
CA TYR A 9 5.18 22.93 5.27
C TYR A 9 6.42 23.53 5.93
N VAL A 10 7.21 22.68 6.58
CA VAL A 10 8.47 23.05 7.23
C VAL A 10 9.60 22.37 6.45
N GLY A 11 10.35 23.12 5.66
CA GLY A 11 11.51 22.63 4.89
C GLY A 11 12.84 23.07 5.49
N GLY A 12 13.93 22.41 5.11
CA GLY A 12 15.28 22.79 5.56
C GLY A 12 15.67 22.21 6.92
N LEU A 13 15.00 21.14 7.35
CA LEU A 13 15.30 20.47 8.63
C LEU A 13 16.67 19.79 8.56
N ALA A 14 17.47 19.98 9.61
CA ALA A 14 18.69 19.22 9.82
C ALA A 14 18.34 17.75 10.13
N GLU A 15 19.22 16.83 9.72
CA GLU A 15 19.04 15.37 9.80
C GLU A 15 18.83 14.81 11.22
N GLU A 16 19.12 15.64 12.23
CA GLU A 16 19.02 15.33 13.65
C GLU A 16 17.66 15.71 14.25
N VAL A 17 16.71 16.19 13.43
CA VAL A 17 15.44 16.72 13.89
C VAL A 17 14.36 15.63 13.91
N ASP A 18 14.00 15.20 15.10
CA ASP A 18 12.90 14.25 15.35
C ASP A 18 11.53 14.93 15.57
N ASP A 19 10.46 14.12 15.59
CA ASP A 19 9.08 14.57 15.87
C ASP A 19 8.99 15.37 17.17
N LYS A 20 9.68 14.91 18.21
CA LYS A 20 9.66 15.54 19.54
C LYS A 20 10.28 16.93 19.53
N VAL A 21 11.30 17.14 18.69
CA VAL A 21 11.99 18.42 18.54
C VAL A 21 11.09 19.41 17.82
N LEU A 22 10.42 18.97 16.75
CA LEU A 22 9.42 19.79 16.06
C LEU A 22 8.24 20.11 16.96
N HIS A 23 7.73 19.13 17.69
CA HIS A 23 6.66 19.34 18.66
C HIS A 23 7.04 20.41 19.70
N ALA A 24 8.25 20.33 20.27
CA ALA A 24 8.75 21.30 21.23
C ALA A 24 9.00 22.70 20.64
N ALA A 25 9.36 22.79 19.35
CA ALA A 25 9.57 24.05 18.67
C ALA A 25 8.26 24.77 18.31
N PHE A 26 7.20 24.02 18.02
CA PHE A 26 5.92 24.55 17.54
C PHE A 26 4.84 24.70 18.63
N ILE A 27 4.98 24.02 19.78
CA ILE A 27 4.07 24.15 20.94
C ILE A 27 3.86 25.59 21.47
N PRO A 28 4.83 26.53 21.41
CA PRO A 28 4.59 27.89 21.91
C PRO A 28 3.64 28.70 21.03
N PHE A 29 3.41 28.26 19.79
CA PHE A 29 2.63 29.00 18.80
C PHE A 29 1.20 28.48 18.66
N GLY A 30 0.91 27.26 19.13
CA GLY A 30 -0.43 26.69 19.14
C GLY A 30 -0.44 25.18 19.36
N ASP A 31 -1.65 24.65 19.52
CA ASP A 31 -1.87 23.22 19.70
C ASP A 31 -1.77 22.48 18.36
N ILE A 32 -0.88 21.49 18.32
CA ILE A 32 -0.57 20.70 17.13
C ILE A 32 -1.48 19.46 17.11
N THR A 33 -2.18 19.27 15.99
CA THR A 33 -3.05 18.11 15.77
C THR A 33 -2.29 16.91 15.22
N ASP A 34 -1.39 17.14 14.25
CA ASP A 34 -0.61 16.09 13.60
C ASP A 34 0.76 16.61 13.14
N ILE A 35 1.77 15.74 13.18
CA ILE A 35 3.12 16.01 12.65
C ILE A 35 3.51 14.86 11.74
N GLN A 36 3.72 15.17 10.45
CA GLN A 36 4.13 14.19 9.46
C GLN A 36 5.55 14.49 9.00
N ILE A 37 6.46 13.55 9.26
CA ILE A 37 7.84 13.61 8.78
C ILE A 37 8.03 12.46 7.79
N PRO A 38 8.06 12.75 6.48
CA PRO A 38 8.38 11.73 5.50
C PRO A 38 9.80 11.20 5.69
N LEU A 39 9.89 9.96 6.16
CA LEU A 39 11.14 9.21 6.30
C LEU A 39 11.48 8.55 4.97
N ASP A 40 12.76 8.56 4.63
CA ASP A 40 13.30 7.79 3.52
C ASP A 40 13.61 6.37 3.99
N TYR A 41 12.96 5.39 3.35
CA TYR A 41 12.99 3.98 3.77
C TYR A 41 14.36 3.32 3.54
N GLU A 42 15.21 3.90 2.69
CA GLU A 42 16.56 3.38 2.45
C GLU A 42 17.59 3.88 3.46
N THR A 43 17.38 5.07 4.05
CA THR A 43 18.38 5.74 4.89
C THR A 43 17.94 5.89 6.35
N GLU A 44 16.72 5.47 6.70
CA GLU A 44 16.05 5.66 8.00
C GLU A 44 16.05 7.13 8.48
N LYS A 45 16.27 8.07 7.56
CA LYS A 45 16.41 9.51 7.84
C LYS A 45 15.26 10.28 7.21
N HIS A 46 14.88 11.38 7.84
CA HIS A 46 13.83 12.24 7.29
C HIS A 46 14.35 13.01 6.06
N ARG A 47 13.46 13.26 5.09
CA ARG A 47 13.81 13.91 3.81
C ARG A 47 14.11 15.42 3.92
N GLY A 48 14.42 15.92 5.12
CA GLY A 48 14.71 17.33 5.39
C GLY A 48 13.47 18.25 5.36
N PHE A 49 12.27 17.70 5.39
CA PHE A 49 11.02 18.47 5.52
C PHE A 49 9.99 17.72 6.35
N ALA A 50 9.06 18.48 6.92
CA ALA A 50 7.94 17.99 7.71
C ALA A 50 6.67 18.79 7.39
N PHE A 51 5.52 18.21 7.72
CA PHE A 51 4.24 18.89 7.72
C PHE A 51 3.73 18.95 9.16
N VAL A 52 3.25 20.13 9.56
CA VAL A 52 2.70 20.36 10.89
C VAL A 52 1.28 20.88 10.72
N GLU A 53 0.31 20.19 11.31
CA GLU A 53 -1.09 20.60 11.31
C GLU A 53 -1.48 21.20 12.65
N PHE A 54 -1.99 22.43 12.63
CA PHE A 54 -2.49 23.12 13.81
C PHE A 54 -4.01 22.98 13.94
N GLU A 55 -4.50 23.01 15.18
CA GLU A 55 -5.94 23.02 15.45
C GLU A 55 -6.59 24.32 14.91
N LEU A 56 -5.91 25.45 15.12
CA LEU A 56 -6.35 26.78 14.71
C LEU A 56 -5.51 27.32 13.54
N ALA A 57 -6.16 28.02 12.61
CA ALA A 57 -5.48 28.61 11.47
C ALA A 57 -4.77 29.94 11.79
N GLU A 58 -5.14 30.58 12.90
CA GLU A 58 -4.47 31.79 13.41
C GLU A 58 -3.09 31.43 13.96
N ASP A 59 -3.01 30.33 14.71
CA ASP A 59 -1.77 29.76 15.24
C ASP A 59 -0.81 29.35 14.12
N ALA A 60 -1.35 28.75 13.06
CA ALA A 60 -0.56 28.40 11.87
C ALA A 60 0.07 29.64 11.20
N ALA A 61 -0.64 30.78 11.16
CA ALA A 61 -0.11 32.02 10.61
C ALA A 61 0.97 32.63 11.52
N ALA A 62 0.74 32.64 12.83
CA ALA A 62 1.72 33.10 13.81
C ALA A 62 3.01 32.26 13.78
N ALA A 63 2.88 30.95 13.60
CA ALA A 63 4.02 30.04 13.45
C ALA A 63 4.82 30.35 12.17
N ILE A 64 4.18 30.69 11.05
CA ILE A 64 4.89 31.08 9.81
C ILE A 64 5.71 32.35 10.03
N ASP A 65 5.09 33.39 10.57
CA ASP A 65 5.74 34.71 10.69
C ASP A 65 6.93 34.69 11.66
N ASN A 66 6.91 33.81 12.67
CA ASN A 66 7.98 33.71 13.66
C ASN A 66 9.03 32.62 13.36
N MET A 67 8.65 31.54 12.67
CA MET A 67 9.55 30.41 12.41
C MET A 67 10.11 30.36 11.00
N ASN A 68 9.54 31.09 10.04
CA ASN A 68 10.14 31.17 8.71
C ASN A 68 11.49 31.90 8.77
N GLU A 69 12.55 31.25 8.28
CA GLU A 69 13.95 31.71 8.34
C GLU A 69 14.61 31.62 9.71
N SER A 70 14.00 30.94 10.68
CA SER A 70 14.67 30.66 11.96
C SER A 70 15.77 29.60 11.80
N GLU A 71 16.76 29.63 12.70
CA GLU A 71 17.83 28.64 12.72
C GLU A 71 17.47 27.49 13.66
N LEU A 72 17.43 26.28 13.10
CA LEU A 72 17.21 25.05 13.84
C LEU A 72 18.37 24.10 13.52
N PHE A 73 19.20 23.78 14.53
CA PHE A 73 20.40 22.94 14.39
C PHE A 73 21.38 23.42 13.29
N GLY A 74 21.62 24.73 13.23
CA GLY A 74 22.60 25.33 12.29
C GLY A 74 22.15 25.34 10.83
N ARG A 75 20.88 25.03 10.55
CA ARG A 75 20.24 25.21 9.24
C ARG A 75 19.05 26.14 9.36
N THR A 76 18.88 27.00 8.36
CA THR A 76 17.69 27.86 8.27
C THR A 76 16.50 27.05 7.80
N ILE A 77 15.42 27.07 8.59
CA ILE A 77 14.18 26.41 8.23
C ILE A 77 13.29 27.35 7.42
N ARG A 78 12.48 26.79 6.53
CA ARG A 78 11.50 27.52 5.72
C ARG A 78 10.11 27.03 6.05
N VAL A 79 9.28 27.90 6.61
CA VAL A 79 7.91 27.59 7.00
C VAL A 79 6.97 28.29 6.03
N ASN A 80 6.14 27.52 5.34
CA ASN A 80 5.16 28.03 4.39
C ASN A 80 3.80 27.37 4.60
N LEU A 81 2.72 28.03 4.17
CA LEU A 81 1.42 27.38 4.09
C LEU A 81 1.51 26.20 3.12
N ALA A 82 1.23 24.99 3.61
CA ALA A 82 1.19 23.83 2.74
C ALA A 82 0.06 24.01 1.72
N LYS A 83 0.33 23.70 0.45
CA LYS A 83 -0.77 23.57 -0.51
C LYS A 83 -1.62 22.40 -0.02
N PRO A 84 -2.94 22.59 0.18
CA PRO A 84 -3.79 21.45 0.52
C PRO A 84 -3.60 20.43 -0.58
N MET A 85 -3.42 19.16 -0.19
CA MET A 85 -3.54 18.05 -1.12
C MET A 85 -5.01 18.00 -1.57
N ARG A 86 -5.39 18.91 -2.46
CA ARG A 86 -6.55 18.72 -3.33
C ARG A 86 -6.14 17.57 -4.22
N ILE A 87 -6.61 16.37 -3.89
CA ILE A 87 -6.86 15.36 -4.90
C ILE A 87 -7.80 16.04 -5.90
N LYS A 88 -7.23 16.62 -6.96
CA LYS A 88 -8.00 17.14 -8.08
C LYS A 88 -8.47 15.93 -8.87
N GLU A 89 -9.79 15.75 -8.90
CA GLU A 89 -10.48 15.05 -9.98
C GLU A 89 -9.88 15.48 -11.33
N GLY A 90 -9.26 14.52 -12.05
CA GLY A 90 -9.11 14.61 -13.51
C GLY A 90 -7.92 15.37 -14.09
N SER A 91 -6.69 15.25 -13.59
CA SER A 91 -5.50 15.54 -14.43
C SER A 91 -4.46 14.42 -14.37
N SER A 92 -4.61 13.47 -15.28
CA SER A 92 -3.71 12.36 -15.56
C SER A 92 -2.39 12.82 -16.21
N ARG A 93 -1.49 13.40 -15.41
CA ARG A 93 -0.05 13.49 -15.75
C ARG A 93 0.78 13.07 -14.54
N PRO A 94 1.47 11.91 -14.58
CA PRO A 94 2.33 11.45 -13.51
C PRO A 94 3.48 12.43 -13.24
N VAL A 95 3.67 12.77 -11.98
CA VAL A 95 4.81 13.50 -11.43
C VAL A 95 5.99 12.53 -11.33
N TRP A 96 6.58 12.19 -12.48
CA TRP A 96 7.90 11.54 -12.54
C TRP A 96 8.68 12.09 -13.74
N SER A 97 8.76 13.41 -13.79
CA SER A 97 9.66 14.15 -14.66
C SER A 97 10.28 15.26 -13.83
N ASP A 98 11.20 14.89 -12.93
CA ASP A 98 12.26 15.78 -12.50
C ASP A 98 13.59 15.02 -12.63
N ASP A 99 14.43 15.56 -13.51
CA ASP A 99 15.46 14.91 -14.33
C ASP A 99 16.87 15.13 -13.77
N ASP A 100 17.02 15.17 -12.44
CA ASP A 100 18.30 15.54 -11.79
C ASP A 100 18.90 14.45 -10.90
N TRP A 101 18.21 13.34 -10.70
CA TRP A 101 18.72 12.22 -9.89
C TRP A 101 19.34 11.09 -10.71
N LEU A 102 18.92 10.92 -11.97
CA LEU A 102 19.36 9.81 -12.83
C LEU A 102 20.75 10.00 -13.47
N LYS A 103 21.28 11.25 -13.49
CA LYS A 103 22.58 11.55 -14.13
C LYS A 103 23.80 11.22 -13.28
N LYS A 104 23.67 11.02 -11.97
CA LYS A 104 24.82 10.92 -11.06
C LYS A 104 25.27 9.51 -10.68
N PHE A 105 24.48 8.47 -10.94
CA PHE A 105 24.80 7.12 -10.42
C PHE A 105 24.64 5.95 -11.40
N SER A 106 24.46 6.21 -12.71
CA SER A 106 24.50 5.16 -13.73
C SER A 106 25.68 5.38 -14.66
N GLY A 107 26.82 4.71 -14.40
CA GLY A 107 27.91 4.65 -15.38
C GLY A 107 29.32 4.54 -14.82
N LYS A 108 29.62 3.51 -14.03
CA LYS A 108 30.99 2.98 -13.88
C LYS A 108 30.94 1.47 -13.75
N THR A 109 31.11 0.76 -14.86
CA THR A 109 32.21 -0.21 -15.05
C THR A 109 32.18 -0.83 -16.45
N LEU A 110 33.37 -0.77 -17.06
CA LEU A 110 34.02 -1.72 -17.96
C LEU A 110 33.59 -1.76 -19.44
N GLU A 111 34.42 -1.03 -20.19
CA GLU A 111 34.82 -1.23 -21.58
C GLU A 111 35.33 -2.66 -21.82
N GLU A 112 35.03 -3.20 -23.01
CA GLU A 112 36.04 -3.85 -23.84
C GLU A 112 35.66 -3.74 -25.33
N ASN A 113 36.63 -3.26 -26.10
CA ASN A 113 36.60 -2.92 -27.53
C ASN A 113 36.44 -4.14 -28.45
N LYS A 114 35.85 -3.94 -29.64
CA LYS A 114 36.59 -3.85 -30.91
C LYS A 114 35.69 -3.83 -32.16
N GLU A 115 35.99 -2.87 -33.05
CA GLU A 115 36.10 -2.98 -34.53
C GLU A 115 34.80 -3.40 -35.28
N GLU A 116 34.26 -2.71 -36.29
CA GLU A 116 34.86 -1.94 -37.39
C GLU A 116 33.75 -1.12 -38.11
N GLU A 117 34.10 0.04 -38.66
CA GLU A 117 33.27 0.85 -39.55
C GLU A 117 33.26 0.30 -40.98
N GLY A 118 32.14 0.43 -41.70
CA GLY A 118 32.09 0.13 -43.13
C GLY A 118 30.79 0.47 -43.86
N ALA A 119 30.68 1.73 -44.28
CA ALA A 119 30.10 2.23 -45.55
C ALA A 119 28.59 2.05 -45.92
N GLU A 120 27.90 3.19 -45.88
CA GLU A 120 26.86 3.80 -46.74
C GLU A 120 26.04 2.98 -47.78
N THR A 121 24.70 3.14 -47.78
CA THR A 121 23.92 4.01 -48.72
C THR A 121 22.39 3.97 -48.40
N PRO A 122 21.55 4.91 -48.91
CA PRO A 122 20.48 5.55 -48.12
C PRO A 122 19.01 5.31 -48.55
N LYS A 123 18.11 5.72 -47.62
CA LYS A 123 16.69 6.17 -47.71
C LYS A 123 15.59 5.18 -48.14
N VAL A 124 14.71 4.81 -47.19
CA VAL A 124 13.24 5.02 -47.25
C VAL A 124 12.70 5.21 -45.82
N GLU A 125 11.72 6.11 -45.68
CA GLU A 125 10.98 6.50 -44.48
C GLU A 125 10.26 5.32 -43.79
N THR A 126 10.10 5.40 -42.45
CA THR A 126 8.83 5.50 -41.69
C THR A 126 8.92 4.74 -40.34
N GLN A 127 8.36 5.39 -39.31
CA GLN A 127 7.89 4.89 -38.01
C GLN A 127 8.85 5.05 -36.82
N GLU A 128 8.53 6.07 -36.02
CA GLU A 128 8.95 6.27 -34.64
C GLU A 128 8.68 4.99 -33.84
N GLY A 129 9.74 4.29 -33.46
CA GLY A 129 9.67 3.14 -32.57
C GLY A 129 9.33 3.61 -31.16
N GLU A 130 8.25 3.07 -30.62
CA GLU A 130 7.85 3.17 -29.22
C GLU A 130 9.05 2.96 -28.28
N PRO A 131 9.13 3.69 -27.15
CA PRO A 131 10.10 3.37 -26.11
C PRO A 131 9.88 1.92 -25.63
N PRO A 132 10.95 1.16 -25.32
CA PRO A 132 10.83 -0.25 -25.00
C PRO A 132 9.90 -0.43 -23.80
N ALA A 133 8.84 -1.22 -24.00
CA ALA A 133 7.87 -1.55 -22.97
C ALA A 133 8.60 -2.07 -21.73
N LYS A 134 8.37 -1.41 -20.58
CA LYS A 134 8.77 -1.93 -19.26
C LYS A 134 8.24 -3.36 -19.16
N LYS A 135 9.11 -4.34 -18.91
CA LYS A 135 8.72 -5.74 -18.69
C LYS A 135 7.57 -5.76 -17.68
N THR A 136 6.36 -6.07 -18.14
CA THR A 136 5.19 -6.23 -17.30
C THR A 136 5.47 -7.37 -16.32
N ARG A 137 5.54 -7.05 -15.02
CA ARG A 137 5.53 -8.10 -13.99
C ARG A 137 4.24 -8.89 -14.18
N SER A 138 4.34 -10.21 -14.32
CA SER A 138 3.16 -11.07 -14.42
C SER A 138 2.41 -11.04 -13.09
N ASN A 139 1.08 -11.07 -13.16
CA ASN A 139 0.22 -11.16 -11.99
C ASN A 139 0.28 -12.59 -11.42
N PRO A 140 0.72 -12.79 -10.16
CA PRO A 140 0.81 -14.11 -9.55
C PRO A 140 -0.56 -14.77 -9.45
N GLN A 141 -0.61 -16.09 -9.61
CA GLN A 141 -1.79 -16.88 -9.31
C GLN A 141 -1.53 -17.76 -8.09
N VAL A 142 -2.43 -17.70 -7.12
CA VAL A 142 -2.33 -18.45 -5.86
C VAL A 142 -3.57 -19.29 -5.63
N TYR A 143 -3.47 -20.30 -4.79
CA TYR A 143 -4.59 -21.18 -4.46
C TYR A 143 -4.73 -21.44 -2.96
N MET A 144 -5.95 -21.82 -2.57
CA MET A 144 -6.28 -22.31 -1.24
C MET A 144 -7.17 -23.55 -1.34
N ASP A 145 -6.73 -24.65 -0.75
CA ASP A 145 -7.54 -25.85 -0.55
C ASP A 145 -8.34 -25.72 0.74
N ILE A 146 -9.66 -25.86 0.63
CA ILE A 146 -10.59 -25.56 1.72
C ILE A 146 -11.14 -26.85 2.32
N LYS A 147 -11.21 -26.88 3.66
CA LYS A 147 -11.97 -27.88 4.43
C LYS A 147 -13.09 -27.21 5.20
N ILE A 148 -14.30 -27.77 5.12
CA ILE A 148 -15.46 -27.37 5.94
C ILE A 148 -15.79 -28.52 6.89
N GLY A 149 -15.72 -28.25 8.20
CA GLY A 149 -15.68 -29.30 9.21
C GLY A 149 -14.49 -30.23 8.96
N ASN A 150 -14.77 -31.52 8.75
CA ASN A 150 -13.76 -32.54 8.44
C ASN A 150 -13.76 -32.96 6.97
N LYS A 151 -14.47 -32.25 6.08
CA LYS A 151 -14.62 -32.61 4.67
C LYS A 151 -13.88 -31.63 3.77
N PRO A 152 -13.10 -32.10 2.78
CA PRO A 152 -12.62 -31.26 1.69
C PRO A 152 -13.81 -30.62 0.95
N ALA A 153 -13.76 -29.30 0.73
CA ALA A 153 -14.80 -28.54 0.05
C ALA A 153 -14.41 -28.14 -1.38
N GLY A 154 -13.11 -28.10 -1.67
CA GLY A 154 -12.57 -27.77 -2.99
C GLY A 154 -11.43 -26.77 -2.91
N ARG A 155 -11.05 -26.22 -4.05
CA ARG A 155 -9.96 -25.25 -4.22
C ARG A 155 -10.51 -23.91 -4.69
N ILE A 156 -9.98 -22.83 -4.14
CA ILE A 156 -10.16 -21.46 -4.65
C ILE A 156 -8.85 -21.06 -5.32
N GLN A 157 -8.92 -20.56 -6.56
CA GLN A 157 -7.80 -19.95 -7.26
C GLN A 157 -8.01 -18.44 -7.35
N MET A 158 -6.94 -17.68 -7.15
CA MET A 158 -6.99 -16.22 -7.11
C MET A 158 -5.85 -15.63 -7.93
N LEU A 159 -6.17 -14.59 -8.70
CA LEU A 159 -5.20 -13.74 -9.37
C LEU A 159 -4.88 -12.55 -8.46
N LEU A 160 -3.59 -12.30 -8.22
CA LEU A 160 -3.12 -11.15 -7.44
C LEU A 160 -2.72 -10.01 -8.37
N ARG A 161 -3.22 -8.80 -8.12
CA ARG A 161 -2.99 -7.60 -8.94
C ARG A 161 -1.66 -6.92 -8.61
N SER A 162 -0.55 -7.64 -8.82
CA SER A 162 0.81 -7.11 -8.60
C SER A 162 1.15 -5.94 -9.55
N ASP A 163 0.43 -5.83 -10.66
CA ASP A 163 0.44 -4.68 -11.58
C ASP A 163 -0.09 -3.38 -10.96
N VAL A 164 -0.95 -3.46 -9.93
CA VAL A 164 -1.56 -2.28 -9.28
C VAL A 164 -1.10 -2.11 -7.83
N VAL A 165 -0.96 -3.20 -7.09
CA VAL A 165 -0.62 -3.24 -5.66
C VAL A 165 0.48 -4.29 -5.39
N PRO A 166 1.69 -4.09 -5.94
CA PRO A 166 2.79 -5.05 -5.81
C PRO A 166 3.16 -5.41 -4.36
N MET A 167 3.12 -4.47 -3.42
CA MET A 167 3.47 -4.77 -2.02
C MET A 167 2.41 -5.64 -1.36
N THR A 168 1.14 -5.30 -1.56
CA THR A 168 0.01 -6.05 -1.00
C THR A 168 -0.06 -7.45 -1.61
N ALA A 169 0.12 -7.56 -2.93
CA ALA A 169 0.16 -8.83 -3.65
C ALA A 169 1.31 -9.72 -3.18
N GLU A 170 2.52 -9.17 -3.01
CA GLU A 170 3.69 -9.93 -2.57
C GLU A 170 3.53 -10.45 -1.13
N ASN A 171 2.99 -9.62 -0.23
CA ASN A 171 2.66 -10.06 1.12
C ASN A 171 1.73 -11.28 1.10
N PHE A 172 0.64 -11.23 0.33
CA PHE A 172 -0.30 -12.34 0.25
C PHE A 172 0.33 -13.59 -0.39
N ARG A 173 1.10 -13.41 -1.47
CA ARG A 173 1.79 -14.49 -2.18
C ARG A 173 2.74 -15.25 -1.24
N CYS A 174 3.62 -14.55 -0.52
CA CYS A 174 4.53 -15.17 0.44
C CYS A 174 3.79 -15.91 1.56
N LEU A 175 2.66 -15.37 2.03
CA LEU A 175 1.84 -16.00 3.07
C LEU A 175 1.10 -17.25 2.55
N CYS A 176 0.81 -17.33 1.25
CA CYS A 176 0.36 -18.56 0.60
C CYS A 176 1.50 -19.60 0.53
N THR A 177 2.69 -19.22 0.06
CA THR A 177 3.81 -20.15 -0.18
C THR A 177 4.54 -20.62 1.08
N HIS A 178 4.38 -19.93 2.22
CA HIS A 178 5.15 -20.16 3.45
C HIS A 178 6.66 -19.93 3.34
N GLU A 179 7.13 -19.28 2.29
CA GLU A 179 8.57 -19.09 2.07
C GLU A 179 9.27 -18.25 3.16
N LYS A 180 8.51 -17.47 3.93
CA LYS A 180 9.01 -16.71 5.09
C LYS A 180 8.92 -17.47 6.43
N GLY A 181 8.56 -18.77 6.39
CA GLY A 181 8.46 -19.64 7.57
C GLY A 181 7.12 -19.57 8.33
N TYR A 182 6.15 -18.81 7.83
CA TYR A 182 4.78 -18.71 8.36
C TYR A 182 3.82 -18.33 7.23
N GLY A 183 2.52 -18.56 7.42
CA GLY A 183 1.52 -18.28 6.40
C GLY A 183 0.13 -18.83 6.70
N PHE A 184 -0.70 -18.93 5.67
CA PHE A 184 -2.14 -19.21 5.78
C PHE A 184 -2.52 -20.67 6.05
N LYS A 185 -1.59 -21.62 5.92
CA LYS A 185 -1.85 -23.05 5.99
C LYS A 185 -2.24 -23.41 7.41
N GLY A 186 -3.41 -24.03 7.56
CA GLY A 186 -4.01 -24.36 8.86
C GLY A 186 -4.77 -23.21 9.51
N SER A 187 -4.73 -21.99 8.97
CA SER A 187 -5.56 -20.88 9.44
C SER A 187 -7.02 -21.06 9.00
N SER A 188 -7.94 -20.31 9.63
CA SER A 188 -9.38 -20.46 9.40
C SER A 188 -10.06 -19.18 8.94
N PHE A 189 -11.15 -19.35 8.18
CA PHE A 189 -12.15 -18.30 8.02
C PHE A 189 -12.89 -18.18 9.34
N HIS A 190 -12.55 -17.16 10.11
CA HIS A 190 -13.01 -16.97 11.49
C HIS A 190 -14.22 -16.05 11.58
N ARG A 191 -14.50 -15.27 10.52
CA ARG A 191 -15.68 -14.40 10.44
C ARG A 191 -16.32 -14.46 9.05
N ILE A 192 -17.53 -14.98 8.95
CA ILE A 192 -18.27 -15.19 7.70
C ILE A 192 -19.67 -14.61 7.84
N ILE A 193 -19.98 -13.60 7.04
CA ILE A 193 -21.29 -12.95 7.00
C ILE A 193 -21.88 -13.15 5.60
N PRO A 194 -22.96 -13.93 5.46
CA PRO A 194 -23.61 -14.15 4.17
C PRO A 194 -24.07 -12.83 3.55
N GLN A 195 -24.01 -12.74 2.21
CA GLN A 195 -24.30 -11.53 1.42
C GLN A 195 -23.37 -10.35 1.73
N PHE A 196 -22.23 -10.62 2.37
CA PHE A 196 -21.24 -9.61 2.65
C PHE A 196 -19.84 -10.12 2.31
N MET A 197 -19.21 -10.90 3.21
CA MET A 197 -17.83 -11.35 3.01
C MET A 197 -17.44 -12.53 3.90
N CYS A 198 -16.33 -13.18 3.52
CA CYS A 198 -15.67 -14.27 4.23
C CYS A 198 -14.25 -13.83 4.63
N GLN A 199 -14.00 -13.61 5.92
CA GLN A 199 -12.73 -13.11 6.46
C GLN A 199 -11.86 -14.23 7.06
N ALA A 200 -10.58 -14.20 6.75
CA ALA A 200 -9.56 -15.17 7.14
C ALA A 200 -8.20 -14.48 7.38
N GLY A 201 -7.13 -15.28 7.50
CA GLY A 201 -5.76 -14.79 7.53
C GLY A 201 -5.17 -14.52 8.92
N ASP A 202 -5.91 -14.81 9.99
CA ASP A 202 -5.34 -14.87 11.35
C ASP A 202 -4.74 -16.27 11.60
N PHE A 203 -3.45 -16.39 11.34
CA PHE A 203 -2.66 -17.61 11.57
C PHE A 203 -1.91 -17.60 12.91
N THR A 204 -2.00 -16.54 13.72
CA THR A 204 -1.28 -16.47 15.01
C THR A 204 -2.20 -16.75 16.20
N ASN A 205 -3.39 -16.14 16.22
CA ASN A 205 -4.34 -16.25 17.34
C ASN A 205 -5.58 -17.07 16.96
N HIS A 206 -5.82 -17.27 15.66
CA HIS A 206 -6.93 -18.05 15.11
C HIS A 206 -8.32 -17.56 15.57
N ASN A 207 -8.47 -16.27 15.86
CA ASN A 207 -9.71 -15.69 16.40
C ASN A 207 -10.06 -14.30 15.84
N GLY A 208 -9.27 -13.78 14.90
CA GLY A 208 -9.44 -12.46 14.27
C GLY A 208 -8.68 -11.33 14.94
N THR A 209 -7.92 -11.60 16.01
CA THR A 209 -7.10 -10.57 16.71
C THR A 209 -5.63 -10.59 16.32
N GLY A 210 -5.21 -11.62 15.60
CA GLY A 210 -3.81 -11.86 15.25
C GLY A 210 -3.47 -11.56 13.78
N GLY A 211 -2.41 -12.20 13.33
CA GLY A 211 -1.83 -12.01 12.00
C GLY A 211 -0.67 -11.03 11.98
N LYS A 212 0.20 -11.18 10.97
CA LYS A 212 1.31 -10.27 10.68
C LYS A 212 1.68 -10.36 9.20
N SER A 213 2.17 -9.27 8.63
CA SER A 213 2.67 -9.23 7.25
C SER A 213 4.10 -9.74 7.15
N ILE A 214 4.59 -9.90 5.93
CA ILE A 214 6.01 -10.16 5.67
C ILE A 214 6.92 -8.96 5.99
N TYR A 215 6.34 -7.77 6.11
CA TYR A 215 7.05 -6.51 6.37
C TYR A 215 7.09 -6.14 7.86
N GLY A 216 6.44 -6.94 8.72
CA GLY A 216 6.29 -6.66 10.15
C GLY A 216 4.86 -6.87 10.63
N LYS A 217 4.53 -6.33 11.80
CA LYS A 217 3.20 -6.52 12.41
C LYS A 217 2.08 -5.93 11.54
N LYS A 218 2.32 -4.75 10.98
CA LYS A 218 1.39 -4.02 10.10
C LYS A 218 2.16 -3.32 8.97
N PHE A 219 1.47 -2.98 7.88
CA PHE A 219 1.96 -2.15 6.78
C PHE A 219 0.87 -1.22 6.25
N ASP A 220 1.29 -0.23 5.46
CA ASP A 220 0.45 0.87 4.97
C ASP A 220 -0.58 0.44 3.92
N ASP A 221 -1.60 1.28 3.71
CA ASP A 221 -2.52 1.14 2.59
C ASP A 221 -1.83 1.56 1.28
N GLU A 222 -1.52 0.59 0.41
CA GLU A 222 -0.72 0.86 -0.80
C GLU A 222 -1.42 1.81 -1.78
N ASN A 223 -2.68 1.54 -2.13
CA ASN A 223 -3.58 2.46 -2.82
C ASN A 223 -5.02 1.93 -2.81
N PHE A 224 -5.97 2.75 -3.27
CA PHE A 224 -7.39 2.40 -3.39
C PHE A 224 -7.91 2.51 -4.83
N ILE A 225 -7.06 2.15 -5.82
CA ILE A 225 -7.42 2.22 -7.25
C ILE A 225 -8.51 1.20 -7.57
N LEU A 226 -8.31 -0.05 -7.15
CA LEU A 226 -9.28 -1.13 -7.31
C LEU A 226 -10.46 -0.95 -6.34
N LYS A 227 -11.66 -1.32 -6.79
CA LYS A 227 -12.94 -1.08 -6.09
C LYS A 227 -13.66 -2.38 -5.80
N HIS A 228 -14.52 -2.39 -4.79
CA HIS A 228 -15.31 -3.55 -4.39
C HIS A 228 -16.57 -3.71 -5.29
N THR A 229 -16.35 -3.96 -6.58
CA THR A 229 -17.39 -3.93 -7.62
C THR A 229 -18.34 -5.13 -7.62
N GLY A 230 -18.01 -6.23 -6.93
CA GLY A 230 -18.82 -7.43 -6.93
C GLY A 230 -18.26 -8.57 -6.08
N PRO A 231 -18.83 -9.78 -6.19
CA PRO A 231 -18.37 -10.97 -5.48
C PRO A 231 -17.03 -11.49 -6.00
N GLY A 232 -16.29 -12.19 -5.14
CA GLY A 232 -15.03 -12.84 -5.51
C GLY A 232 -13.82 -11.91 -5.49
N LEU A 233 -13.93 -10.69 -4.96
CA LEU A 233 -12.80 -9.78 -4.83
C LEU A 233 -12.06 -10.04 -3.53
N LEU A 234 -10.73 -9.98 -3.60
CA LEU A 234 -9.80 -10.18 -2.50
C LEU A 234 -9.34 -8.82 -1.97
N SER A 235 -9.54 -8.59 -0.67
CA SER A 235 -9.31 -7.30 -0.04
C SER A 235 -8.75 -7.43 1.38
N MET A 236 -7.92 -6.47 1.81
CA MET A 236 -7.26 -6.50 3.11
C MET A 236 -8.22 -6.15 4.24
N ALA A 237 -8.21 -6.95 5.30
CA ALA A 237 -8.86 -6.58 6.56
C ALA A 237 -7.90 -5.71 7.39
N ASN A 238 -8.44 -4.63 7.97
CA ASN A 238 -7.66 -3.70 8.79
C ASN A 238 -8.49 -3.22 9.99
N SER A 239 -7.86 -2.45 10.88
CA SER A 239 -8.49 -1.82 12.05
C SER A 239 -8.34 -0.29 12.00
N GLY A 240 -8.43 0.27 10.79
CA GLY A 240 -8.15 1.68 10.50
C GLY A 240 -7.04 1.85 9.47
N PRO A 241 -6.78 3.10 9.03
CA PRO A 241 -5.77 3.40 8.02
C PRO A 241 -4.40 2.85 8.37
N ASN A 242 -3.67 2.31 7.38
CA ASN A 242 -2.30 1.82 7.51
C ASN A 242 -2.13 0.71 8.56
N THR A 243 -3.11 -0.18 8.67
CA THR A 243 -3.06 -1.30 9.63
C THR A 243 -3.20 -2.68 8.99
N ASN A 244 -2.79 -2.80 7.72
CA ASN A 244 -2.83 -4.07 6.99
C ASN A 244 -1.85 -5.06 7.61
N GLY A 245 -2.24 -6.33 7.71
CA GLY A 245 -1.40 -7.39 8.26
C GLY A 245 -1.41 -8.61 7.35
N SER A 246 -1.97 -9.71 7.84
CA SER A 246 -2.26 -10.90 7.03
C SER A 246 -3.74 -11.17 6.84
N GLN A 247 -4.60 -10.52 7.62
CA GLN A 247 -6.03 -10.77 7.51
C GLN A 247 -6.59 -10.19 6.22
N PHE A 248 -7.47 -10.95 5.58
CA PHE A 248 -8.09 -10.61 4.31
C PHE A 248 -9.54 -11.07 4.32
N PHE A 249 -10.33 -10.58 3.37
CA PHE A 249 -11.65 -11.09 3.09
C PHE A 249 -11.91 -11.29 1.61
N LEU A 250 -12.79 -12.25 1.31
CA LEU A 250 -13.38 -12.46 0.00
C LEU A 250 -14.80 -11.91 -0.01
N THR A 251 -15.11 -11.02 -0.96
CA THR A 251 -16.46 -10.46 -1.10
C THR A 251 -17.45 -11.51 -1.60
N CYS A 252 -18.68 -11.48 -1.08
CA CYS A 252 -19.79 -12.33 -1.55
C CYS A 252 -20.87 -11.54 -2.29
N ASP A 253 -20.80 -10.21 -2.23
CA ASP A 253 -21.65 -9.23 -2.90
C ASP A 253 -20.83 -7.96 -3.22
N LYS A 254 -21.43 -6.96 -3.86
CA LYS A 254 -20.84 -5.63 -4.02
C LYS A 254 -20.77 -4.93 -2.65
N THR A 255 -19.59 -4.47 -2.26
CA THR A 255 -19.34 -3.83 -0.95
C THR A 255 -18.66 -2.47 -1.11
N ASP A 256 -19.26 -1.58 -1.90
CA ASP A 256 -18.68 -0.28 -2.29
C ASP A 256 -18.49 0.69 -1.12
N TRP A 257 -19.20 0.52 -0.01
CA TRP A 257 -18.98 1.30 1.23
C TRP A 257 -17.59 1.06 1.89
N LEU A 258 -16.86 0.04 1.44
CA LEU A 258 -15.48 -0.26 1.83
C LEU A 258 -14.42 0.40 0.93
N ASP A 259 -14.84 1.01 -0.19
CA ASP A 259 -13.92 1.70 -1.10
C ASP A 259 -13.23 2.87 -0.39
N GLY A 260 -11.91 2.99 -0.60
CA GLY A 260 -11.08 4.00 0.08
C GLY A 260 -10.72 3.67 1.52
N LYS A 261 -11.14 2.50 2.03
CA LYS A 261 -10.84 2.04 3.40
C LYS A 261 -10.10 0.72 3.44
N HIS A 262 -10.32 -0.15 2.44
CA HIS A 262 -9.68 -1.46 2.33
C HIS A 262 -9.04 -1.59 0.95
N VAL A 263 -7.78 -2.03 0.92
CA VAL A 263 -7.03 -2.25 -0.31
C VAL A 263 -7.55 -3.52 -0.98
N VAL A 264 -8.17 -3.38 -2.16
CA VAL A 264 -8.49 -4.50 -3.05
C VAL A 264 -7.23 -4.88 -3.81
N PHE A 265 -6.88 -6.16 -3.84
CA PHE A 265 -5.60 -6.61 -4.38
C PHE A 265 -5.64 -7.89 -5.21
N GLY A 266 -6.82 -8.44 -5.48
CA GLY A 266 -6.97 -9.63 -6.31
C GLY A 266 -8.42 -10.01 -6.52
N GLU A 267 -8.61 -11.11 -7.24
CA GLU A 267 -9.92 -11.68 -7.52
C GLU A 267 -9.85 -13.20 -7.65
N VAL A 268 -10.95 -13.88 -7.35
CA VAL A 268 -11.14 -15.31 -7.54
C VAL A 268 -11.31 -15.58 -9.03
N THR A 269 -10.44 -16.39 -9.60
CA THR A 269 -10.50 -16.83 -11.01
C THR A 269 -11.22 -18.18 -11.15
N GLU A 270 -11.06 -19.08 -10.16
CA GLU A 270 -11.76 -20.36 -10.10
C GLU A 270 -12.18 -20.70 -8.67
N GLY A 271 -13.25 -21.49 -8.51
CA GLY A 271 -13.72 -21.92 -7.19
C GLY A 271 -14.70 -20.94 -6.50
N LEU A 272 -15.42 -20.12 -7.27
CA LEU A 272 -16.51 -19.29 -6.72
C LEU A 272 -17.59 -20.13 -6.05
N ASP A 273 -17.86 -21.35 -6.53
CA ASP A 273 -18.77 -22.31 -5.89
C ASP A 273 -18.25 -22.74 -4.50
N VAL A 274 -16.94 -22.93 -4.34
CA VAL A 274 -16.31 -23.19 -3.03
C VAL A 274 -16.47 -21.99 -2.11
N LEU A 275 -16.28 -20.76 -2.62
CA LEU A 275 -16.55 -19.54 -1.85
C LEU A 275 -18.02 -19.47 -1.40
N ARG A 276 -18.99 -19.85 -2.24
CA ARG A 276 -20.41 -19.94 -1.84
C ARG A 276 -20.65 -21.01 -0.77
N GLN A 277 -19.93 -22.13 -0.79
CA GLN A 277 -20.00 -23.13 0.27
C GLN A 277 -19.46 -22.61 1.61
N ILE A 278 -18.38 -21.80 1.57
CA ILE A 278 -17.84 -21.10 2.75
C ILE A 278 -18.87 -20.11 3.27
N GLU A 279 -19.43 -19.26 2.40
CA GLU A 279 -20.44 -18.26 2.73
C GLU A 279 -21.66 -18.88 3.43
N ALA A 280 -22.12 -20.05 2.97
CA ALA A 280 -23.25 -20.77 3.58
C ALA A 280 -23.02 -21.18 5.04
N GLN A 281 -21.76 -21.25 5.48
CA GLN A 281 -21.39 -21.49 6.88
C GLN A 281 -21.49 -20.24 7.75
N GLY A 282 -21.75 -19.06 7.18
CA GLY A 282 -21.85 -17.81 7.92
C GLY A 282 -23.11 -17.66 8.77
N SER A 283 -23.05 -16.65 9.62
CA SER A 283 -24.13 -16.20 10.49
C SER A 283 -24.21 -14.67 10.51
N LYS A 284 -25.27 -14.10 11.09
CA LYS A 284 -25.42 -12.64 11.18
C LYS A 284 -24.36 -11.98 12.07
N ASP A 285 -23.94 -12.66 13.14
CA ASP A 285 -22.86 -12.23 14.04
C ASP A 285 -21.46 -12.56 13.50
N GLY A 286 -21.39 -13.23 12.34
CA GLY A 286 -20.15 -13.59 11.66
C GLY A 286 -19.52 -14.90 12.12
N LYS A 287 -20.01 -15.55 13.19
CA LYS A 287 -19.44 -16.81 13.67
C LYS A 287 -19.78 -17.98 12.73
N PRO A 288 -18.79 -18.72 12.21
CA PRO A 288 -19.05 -19.88 11.35
C PRO A 288 -19.82 -21.00 12.07
N LYS A 289 -20.80 -21.60 11.39
CA LYS A 289 -21.56 -22.79 11.83
C LYS A 289 -20.66 -24.02 11.97
N GLN A 290 -19.73 -24.18 11.03
CA GLN A 290 -18.70 -25.20 11.03
C GLN A 290 -17.34 -24.56 10.86
N LYS A 291 -16.29 -25.21 11.37
CA LYS A 291 -14.92 -24.73 11.19
C LYS A 291 -14.55 -24.78 9.69
N VAL A 292 -14.14 -23.65 9.13
CA VAL A 292 -13.66 -23.56 7.74
C VAL A 292 -12.17 -23.26 7.76
N ILE A 293 -11.36 -24.16 7.20
CA ILE A 293 -9.90 -24.14 7.30
C ILE A 293 -9.28 -24.08 5.91
N ILE A 294 -8.21 -23.29 5.78
CA ILE A 294 -7.29 -23.35 4.65
C ILE A 294 -6.37 -24.54 4.91
N ALA A 295 -6.69 -25.69 4.33
CA ALA A 295 -5.99 -26.95 4.57
C ALA A 295 -4.60 -26.97 3.90
N ASP A 296 -4.51 -26.37 2.71
CA ASP A 296 -3.25 -26.13 2.02
C ASP A 296 -3.36 -24.86 1.17
N CYS A 297 -2.23 -24.27 0.81
CA CYS A 297 -2.17 -23.08 -0.04
C CYS A 297 -0.80 -22.94 -0.70
N GLY A 298 -0.74 -22.22 -1.81
CA GLY A 298 0.51 -21.99 -2.52
C GLY A 298 0.33 -21.09 -3.74
N GLU A 299 1.36 -21.04 -4.57
CA GLU A 299 1.42 -20.31 -5.83
C GLU A 299 1.48 -21.30 -7.01
N TYR A 300 0.87 -20.91 -8.14
CA TYR A 300 1.04 -21.59 -9.43
C TYR A 300 2.24 -21.00 -10.16
N MET A 301 3.15 -21.88 -10.62
CA MET A 301 4.30 -21.52 -11.45
C MET A 301 3.95 -21.51 -12.94
#